data_AF-A0A212FK97-F1
#
_entry.id   AF-A0A212FK97-F1
#
_cell.length_a   1.000
_cell.length_b   1.000
_cell.length_c   1.000
_cell.angle_alpha   90.00
_cell.angle_beta   90.00
_cell.angle_gamma   90.00
#
_symmetry.space_group_name_H-M   'P 1'
#
loop_
_entity.id
_entity.type
_entity.pdbx_description
1 polymer ?
#
loop_
_entity_poly.entity_id
_entity_poly.type
_entity_poly.pdbx_seq_one_letter_code
_entity_poly.pdbx_strand_id
1 'polypeptide(L)'
;MMLFNISSLLSLLLALDVASALYFHIAEGERKCFIEEIPDDTTVIVNYKVELYDPRSGGFMPSSPGIGMHVEVRDPSDRVVLSRVYSSEGMISFTSNNPGEHVICMYSNSTSWFSGSQLRVHLDIQVGEHAVDYANVAQKDKLTELQLRIRQLLDQVHQITKEQSYQR
;
A
#
# COMPACT_ATOMS: atom_id res chain seq x y z
N MET A 1 37.96 -25.98 -3.44
CA MET A 1 36.84 -25.71 -4.36
C MET A 1 35.50 -25.55 -3.64
N MET A 2 35.12 -26.44 -2.70
CA MET A 2 33.89 -26.28 -1.88
C MET A 2 33.84 -25.02 -0.99
N LEU A 3 34.95 -24.61 -0.37
CA LEU A 3 35.01 -23.43 0.52
C LEU A 3 34.72 -22.10 -0.18
N PHE A 4 35.05 -22.00 -1.47
CA PHE A 4 34.83 -20.78 -2.27
C PHE A 4 33.33 -20.57 -2.57
N ASN A 5 32.57 -21.66 -2.75
CA ASN A 5 31.12 -21.61 -2.94
C ASN A 5 30.38 -21.24 -1.65
N ILE A 6 30.86 -21.67 -0.48
CA ILE A 6 30.24 -21.35 0.81
C ILE A 6 30.42 -19.86 1.14
N SER A 7 31.61 -19.30 0.87
CA SER A 7 31.89 -17.86 1.04
C SER A 7 31.02 -16.99 0.12
N SER A 8 30.86 -17.41 -1.14
CA SER A 8 29.99 -16.73 -2.11
C SER A 8 28.51 -16.78 -1.69
N LEU A 9 28.04 -17.94 -1.21
CA LEU A 9 26.67 -18.11 -0.71
C LEU A 9 26.41 -17.29 0.56
N LEU A 10 27.37 -17.24 1.49
CA LEU A 10 27.29 -16.44 2.71
C LEU A 10 27.27 -14.93 2.40
N SER A 11 28.07 -14.50 1.42
CA SER A 11 28.07 -13.11 0.94
C SER A 11 26.75 -12.73 0.27
N LEU A 12 26.13 -13.66 -0.48
CA LEU A 12 24.80 -13.47 -1.06
C LEU A 12 23.70 -13.41 0.00
N LEU A 13 23.79 -14.24 1.06
CA LEU A 13 22.85 -14.21 2.18
C LEU A 13 22.92 -12.90 2.98
N LEU A 14 24.13 -12.37 3.20
CA LEU A 14 24.31 -11.07 3.87
C LEU A 14 23.79 -9.89 3.03
N ALA A 15 23.67 -10.05 1.72
CA ALA A 15 23.14 -9.03 0.81
C ALA A 15 21.59 -8.99 0.76
N LEU A 16 20.90 -10.00 1.28
CA LEU A 16 19.44 -10.09 1.24
C LEU A 16 18.74 -9.21 2.29
N ASP A 17 19.44 -8.75 3.33
CA ASP A 17 18.84 -8.01 4.47
C ASP A 17 18.67 -6.50 4.24
N VAL A 18 18.95 -6.00 3.03
CA VAL A 18 18.95 -4.55 2.74
C VAL A 18 17.64 -4.05 2.13
N ALA A 19 16.57 -4.86 2.15
CA ALA A 19 15.26 -4.42 1.66
C ALA A 19 14.53 -3.56 2.71
N SER A 20 14.60 -2.24 2.57
CA SER A 20 13.77 -1.33 3.37
C SER A 20 12.40 -1.15 2.70
N ALA A 21 11.32 -1.46 3.42
CA ALA A 21 9.97 -1.18 2.97
C ALA A 21 9.73 0.34 2.85
N LEU A 22 8.85 0.77 1.94
CA LEU A 22 8.52 2.18 1.77
C LEU A 22 7.88 2.74 3.04
N TYR A 23 8.50 3.77 3.60
CA TYR A 23 7.90 4.59 4.64
C TYR A 23 8.22 6.06 4.41
N PHE A 24 7.38 6.92 4.97
CA PHE A 24 7.59 8.36 4.95
C PHE A 24 7.20 8.97 6.28
N HIS A 25 7.59 10.23 6.47
CA HIS A 25 7.32 10.95 7.69
C HIS A 25 6.26 12.03 7.47
N ILE A 26 5.32 12.18 8.40
CA ILE A 26 4.30 13.24 8.40
C ILE A 26 4.49 14.07 9.67
N ALA A 27 4.71 15.37 9.53
CA ALA A 27 4.73 16.33 10.62
C ALA A 27 3.32 16.84 10.99
N GLU A 28 3.21 17.62 12.06
CA GLU A 28 1.95 18.24 12.46
C GLU A 28 1.35 19.14 11.37
N GLY A 29 0.08 18.93 11.05
CA GLY A 29 -0.62 19.66 10.00
C GLY A 29 -0.15 19.33 8.57
N GLU A 30 0.79 18.40 8.41
CA GLU A 30 1.28 18.01 7.09
C GLU A 30 0.31 17.03 6.42
N ARG A 31 0.06 17.28 5.14
CA ARG A 31 -0.70 16.40 4.25
C ARG A 31 0.24 15.88 3.17
N LYS A 32 0.35 14.55 3.06
CA LYS A 32 1.09 13.91 1.97
C LYS A 32 0.12 13.21 1.03
N CYS A 33 0.37 13.34 -0.27
CA CYS A 33 -0.46 12.79 -1.31
C CYS A 33 0.38 11.97 -2.30
N PHE A 34 -0.19 10.88 -2.78
CA PHE A 34 0.35 9.96 -3.76
C PHE A 34 -0.55 10.00 -4.98
N ILE A 35 0.03 10.15 -6.16
CA ILE A 35 -0.69 10.20 -7.42
C ILE A 35 -0.48 8.86 -8.11
N GLU A 36 -1.57 8.17 -8.38
CA GLU A 36 -1.58 6.86 -9.05
C GLU A 36 -2.40 6.96 -10.32
N GLU A 37 -1.83 6.50 -11.43
CA GLU A 37 -2.55 6.42 -12.70
C GLU A 37 -3.29 5.08 -12.76
N ILE A 38 -4.62 5.12 -12.62
CA ILE A 38 -5.45 3.92 -12.44
C ILE A 38 -6.40 3.79 -13.64
N PRO A 39 -6.49 2.62 -14.29
CA PRO A 39 -7.50 2.36 -15.30
C PRO A 39 -8.94 2.48 -14.75
N ASP A 40 -9.93 2.51 -15.64
CA ASP A 40 -11.34 2.36 -15.25
C ASP A 40 -11.57 1.01 -14.56
N ASP A 41 -12.68 0.81 -13.84
CA ASP A 41 -13.09 -0.45 -13.24
C ASP A 41 -11.96 -1.27 -12.58
N THR A 42 -11.10 -0.60 -11.83
CA THR A 42 -9.91 -1.20 -11.19
C THR A 42 -9.98 -1.01 -9.70
N THR A 43 -9.90 -2.11 -8.94
CA THR A 43 -9.87 -2.08 -7.48
C THR A 43 -8.47 -1.70 -6.99
N VAL A 44 -8.41 -0.83 -6.00
CA VAL A 44 -7.18 -0.45 -5.30
C VAL A 44 -7.32 -0.76 -3.82
N ILE A 45 -6.28 -1.36 -3.25
CA ILE A 45 -6.13 -1.60 -1.81
C ILE A 45 -4.97 -0.76 -1.29
N VAL A 46 -5.20 -0.07 -0.18
CA VAL A 46 -4.20 0.74 0.52
C VAL A 46 -4.02 0.17 1.92
N ASN A 47 -2.87 -0.42 2.19
CA ASN A 47 -2.45 -0.87 3.50
C ASN A 47 -1.52 0.16 4.12
N TYR A 48 -1.75 0.49 5.39
CA TYR A 48 -0.85 1.40 6.08
C TYR A 48 -0.71 1.08 7.57
N LYS A 49 0.42 1.52 8.12
CA LYS A 49 0.72 1.46 9.55
C LYS A 49 1.47 2.71 10.00
N VAL A 50 1.05 3.28 11.11
CA VAL A 50 1.60 4.51 11.68
C VAL A 50 2.37 4.21 12.95
N GLU A 51 3.59 4.71 13.03
CA GLU A 51 4.42 4.74 14.23
C GLU A 51 4.60 6.20 14.68
N LEU A 52 4.65 6.41 15.99
CA LEU A 52 4.85 7.73 16.58
C LEU A 52 6.31 7.87 17.04
N TYR A 53 6.95 8.99 16.73
CA TYR A 53 8.25 9.31 17.30
C TYR A 53 8.12 9.60 18.81
N ASP A 54 8.93 8.92 19.62
CA ASP A 54 9.02 9.13 21.06
C ASP A 54 10.40 9.71 21.40
N PRO A 55 10.48 11.00 21.81
CA PRO A 55 11.75 11.64 22.15
C PRO A 55 12.50 10.95 23.30
N ARG A 56 11.81 10.20 24.16
CA ARG A 56 12.41 9.51 25.31
C ARG A 56 13.21 8.28 24.90
N SER A 57 12.70 7.51 23.94
CA SER A 57 13.41 6.37 23.35
C SER A 57 14.35 6.77 22.20
N GLY A 58 14.17 7.97 21.63
CA GLY A 58 14.91 8.42 20.45
C GLY A 58 14.51 7.68 19.17
N GLY A 59 13.38 6.98 19.19
CA GLY A 59 12.93 6.10 18.12
C GLY A 59 11.43 6.21 17.84
N PHE A 60 10.96 5.34 16.96
CA PHE A 60 9.54 5.23 16.61
C PHE A 60 8.93 4.06 17.37
N MET A 61 7.76 4.28 17.95
CA MET A 61 7.01 3.30 18.72
C MET A 61 5.63 3.05 18.10
N PRO A 62 5.02 1.89 18.35
CA PRO A 62 3.63 1.65 17.98
C PRO A 62 2.73 2.78 18.47
N SER A 63 1.89 3.29 17.58
CA SER A 63 0.94 4.36 17.88
C SER A 63 0.01 3.97 19.03
N SER A 64 -0.25 4.90 19.95
CA SER A 64 -1.20 4.68 21.04
C SER A 64 -2.66 4.61 20.52
N PRO A 65 -3.55 3.86 21.18
CA PRO A 65 -4.97 3.85 20.86
C PRO A 65 -5.54 5.27 20.96
N GLY A 66 -5.86 5.90 19.83
CA GLY A 66 -6.32 7.29 19.76
C GLY A 66 -5.69 8.10 18.61
N ILE A 67 -4.60 7.63 18.02
CA ILE A 67 -4.06 8.23 16.79
C ILE A 67 -4.94 7.80 15.62
N GLY A 68 -5.57 8.79 14.98
CA GLY A 68 -6.39 8.60 13.79
C GLY A 68 -5.69 9.13 12.54
N MET A 69 -5.69 8.33 11.47
CA MET A 69 -5.20 8.72 10.15
C MET A 69 -6.39 9.08 9.26
N HIS A 70 -6.43 10.30 8.75
CA HIS A 70 -7.39 10.70 7.73
C HIS A 70 -6.88 10.29 6.36
N VAL A 71 -7.69 9.55 5.62
CA VAL A 71 -7.40 9.13 4.25
C VAL A 71 -8.46 9.70 3.32
N GLU A 72 -8.00 10.45 2.31
CA GLU A 72 -8.83 11.05 1.28
C GLU A 72 -8.37 10.58 -0.10
N VAL A 73 -9.28 10.10 -0.93
CA VAL A 73 -9.03 9.68 -2.32
C VAL A 73 -9.87 10.55 -3.24
N ARG A 74 -9.24 11.13 -4.26
CA ARG A 74 -9.88 11.89 -5.32
C ARG A 74 -9.66 11.22 -6.68
N ASP A 75 -10.67 11.29 -7.54
CA ASP A 75 -10.60 10.81 -8.91
C ASP A 75 -9.98 11.86 -9.87
N PRO A 76 -9.79 11.53 -11.16
CA PRO A 76 -9.18 12.45 -12.13
C PRO A 76 -9.98 13.73 -12.39
N SER A 77 -11.25 13.78 -11.96
CA SER A 77 -12.11 14.97 -12.04
C SER A 77 -12.14 15.76 -10.73
N ASP A 78 -11.20 15.50 -9.81
CA ASP A 78 -11.10 16.08 -8.46
C ASP A 78 -12.31 15.77 -7.55
N ARG A 79 -13.13 14.77 -7.90
CA ARG A 79 -14.25 14.36 -7.06
C ARG A 79 -13.75 13.41 -5.97
N VAL A 80 -14.22 13.64 -4.74
CA VAL A 80 -13.90 12.81 -3.58
C VAL A 80 -14.58 11.44 -3.72
N VAL A 81 -13.77 10.39 -3.84
CA VAL A 81 -14.20 8.98 -3.87
C VAL A 81 -14.31 8.41 -2.46
N LEU A 82 -13.35 8.77 -1.59
CA LEU A 82 -13.30 8.36 -0.20
C LEU A 82 -12.75 9.51 0.63
N SER A 83 -13.32 9.76 1.82
CA SER A 83 -12.72 10.68 2.81
C SER A 83 -13.18 10.28 4.20
N ARG A 84 -12.30 9.62 4.96
CA ARG A 84 -12.63 9.06 6.29
C ARG A 84 -11.41 9.01 7.20
N VAL A 85 -11.68 9.02 8.50
CA VAL A 85 -10.67 8.85 9.56
C VAL A 85 -10.67 7.38 10.00
N TYR A 86 -9.48 6.78 10.03
CA TYR A 86 -9.22 5.40 10.42
C TYR A 86 -8.28 5.35 11.62
N SER A 87 -8.05 4.16 12.18
CA SER A 87 -7.07 3.91 13.25
C SER A 87 -5.62 4.14 12.80
N SER A 88 -4.65 3.90 13.68
CA SER A 88 -3.22 3.98 13.37
C SER A 88 -2.71 2.91 12.40
N GLU A 89 -3.50 1.89 12.12
CA GLU A 89 -3.23 0.88 11.10
C GLU A 89 -4.55 0.43 10.47
N GLY A 90 -4.50 0.00 9.21
CA GLY A 90 -5.69 -0.48 8.52
C GLY A 90 -5.46 -0.78 7.04
N MET A 91 -6.49 -1.42 6.47
CA MET A 91 -6.64 -1.69 5.05
C MET A 91 -7.86 -0.93 4.54
N ILE A 92 -7.67 -0.19 3.46
CA ILE A 92 -8.69 0.61 2.79
C ILE A 92 -8.82 0.11 1.36
N SER A 93 -10.04 0.09 0.81
CA SER A 93 -10.24 -0.23 -0.60
C SER A 93 -11.19 0.75 -1.28
N PHE A 94 -10.93 1.02 -2.56
CA PHE A 94 -11.83 1.74 -3.45
C PHE A 94 -11.72 1.17 -4.87
N THR A 95 -12.70 1.47 -5.72
CA THR A 95 -12.69 1.07 -7.13
C THR A 95 -12.74 2.33 -7.99
N SER A 96 -11.83 2.42 -8.96
CA SER A 96 -11.83 3.48 -9.98
C SER A 96 -13.01 3.32 -10.91
N ASN A 97 -13.76 4.39 -11.18
CA ASN A 97 -14.82 4.42 -12.19
C ASN A 97 -14.38 5.12 -13.49
N ASN A 98 -13.32 5.93 -13.43
CA ASN A 98 -12.85 6.76 -14.54
C ASN A 98 -11.33 6.60 -14.63
N PRO A 99 -10.77 6.33 -15.81
CA PRO A 99 -9.33 6.13 -15.93
C PRO A 99 -8.58 7.45 -15.75
N GLY A 100 -7.39 7.39 -15.16
CA GLY A 100 -6.47 8.52 -15.03
C GLY A 100 -5.88 8.70 -13.64
N GLU A 101 -5.35 9.88 -13.37
CA GLU A 101 -4.69 10.24 -12.12
C GLU A 101 -5.67 10.30 -10.94
N HIS A 102 -5.52 9.39 -9.99
CA HIS A 102 -6.16 9.45 -8.69
C HIS A 102 -5.18 9.95 -7.65
N VAL A 103 -5.68 10.76 -6.72
CA VAL A 103 -4.86 11.36 -5.66
C VAL A 103 -5.27 10.77 -4.31
N ILE A 104 -4.34 10.06 -3.67
CA ILE A 104 -4.52 9.42 -2.36
C ILE A 104 -3.74 10.23 -1.33
N CYS A 105 -4.44 10.92 -0.43
CA CYS A 105 -3.85 11.78 0.58
C CYS A 105 -4.03 11.21 1.99
N MET A 106 -2.97 11.31 2.79
CA MET A 106 -2.92 10.88 4.18
C MET A 106 -2.45 12.03 5.07
N TYR A 107 -3.17 12.26 6.17
CA TYR A 107 -2.83 13.29 7.16
C TYR A 107 -3.43 12.98 8.53
N SER A 108 -2.85 13.57 9.58
CA SER A 108 -3.39 13.45 10.95
C SER A 108 -4.70 14.25 11.08
N ASN A 109 -5.72 13.66 11.72
CA ASN A 109 -6.97 14.36 12.04
C ASN A 109 -6.85 15.32 13.24
N SER A 110 -5.67 15.45 13.86
CA SER A 110 -5.46 16.39 14.96
C SER A 110 -4.09 17.02 14.93
N THR A 111 -4.07 18.31 15.23
CA THR A 111 -2.88 19.12 15.48
C THR A 111 -2.40 18.92 16.92
N SER A 112 -3.28 18.79 17.90
CA SER A 112 -2.92 18.84 19.32
C SER A 112 -2.28 17.56 19.91
N TRP A 113 -2.29 16.42 19.23
CA TRP A 113 -2.19 15.11 19.93
C TRP A 113 -0.79 14.51 20.07
N PHE A 114 0.19 14.95 19.30
CA PHE A 114 1.56 14.44 19.40
C PHE A 114 2.61 15.51 19.74
N SER A 115 2.19 16.69 20.19
CA SER A 115 3.07 17.75 20.69
C SER A 115 4.20 18.13 19.71
N GLY A 116 3.89 18.21 18.40
CA GLY A 116 4.88 18.48 17.35
C GLY A 116 5.85 17.32 17.02
N SER A 117 5.64 16.12 17.59
CA SER A 117 6.35 14.90 17.19
C SER A 117 6.07 14.48 15.74
N GLN A 118 6.84 13.52 15.22
CA GLN A 118 6.75 13.08 13.82
C GLN A 118 6.08 11.71 13.73
N LEU A 119 5.20 11.52 12.75
CA LEU A 119 4.64 10.21 12.43
C LEU A 119 5.51 9.53 11.36
N ARG A 120 5.77 8.23 11.49
CA ARG A 120 6.28 7.38 10.41
C ARG A 120 5.14 6.55 9.87
N VAL A 121 4.87 6.66 8.58
CA VAL A 121 3.80 5.94 7.90
C VAL A 121 4.43 4.95 6.94
N HIS A 122 4.18 3.67 7.19
CA HIS A 122 4.41 2.59 6.24
C HIS A 122 3.20 2.51 5.32
N LEU A 123 3.43 2.45 4.01
CA LEU A 123 2.38 2.50 3.01
C LEU A 123 2.63 1.48 1.91
N ASP A 124 1.58 0.76 1.55
CA ASP A 124 1.55 -0.19 0.45
C ASP A 124 0.25 0.03 -0.35
N ILE A 125 0.37 0.37 -1.63
CA ILE A 125 -0.74 0.60 -2.54
C ILE A 125 -0.71 -0.51 -3.59
N GLN A 126 -1.78 -1.28 -3.65
CA GLN A 126 -1.95 -2.40 -4.58
C GLN A 126 -3.05 -2.06 -5.57
N VAL A 127 -2.76 -2.14 -6.87
CA VAL A 127 -3.67 -1.77 -7.95
C VAL A 127 -4.02 -3.00 -8.79
N GLY A 128 -5.31 -3.18 -9.09
CA GLY A 128 -5.82 -4.20 -10.00
C GLY A 128 -5.64 -5.61 -9.47
N GLU A 129 -4.99 -6.47 -10.25
CA GLU A 129 -4.80 -7.87 -9.90
C GLU A 129 -4.04 -8.07 -8.58
N HIS A 130 -3.11 -7.16 -8.26
CA HIS A 130 -2.37 -7.19 -7.00
C HIS A 130 -3.27 -7.00 -5.78
N ALA A 131 -4.47 -6.44 -5.95
CA ALA A 131 -5.48 -6.31 -4.90
C ALA A 131 -6.40 -7.55 -4.76
N VAL A 132 -6.27 -8.57 -5.62
CA VAL A 132 -7.16 -9.74 -5.60
C VAL A 132 -6.63 -10.82 -4.66
N ASP A 133 -7.40 -11.15 -3.63
CA ASP A 133 -7.11 -12.29 -2.77
C ASP A 133 -7.54 -13.62 -3.41
N TYR A 134 -6.62 -14.18 -4.19
CA TYR A 134 -6.81 -15.47 -4.86
C TYR A 134 -7.00 -16.65 -3.91
N ALA A 135 -6.51 -16.57 -2.66
CA ALA A 135 -6.71 -17.63 -1.68
C ALA A 135 -8.18 -17.69 -1.26
N ASN A 136 -8.79 -16.52 -1.02
CA ASN A 136 -10.23 -16.42 -0.77
C ASN A 136 -11.07 -16.84 -1.98
N VAL A 137 -10.68 -16.46 -3.20
CA VAL A 137 -11.35 -16.91 -4.43
C VAL A 137 -11.30 -18.43 -4.58
N ALA A 138 -10.13 -19.04 -4.37
CA ALA A 138 -9.95 -20.48 -4.46
C ALA A 138 -10.85 -21.23 -3.47
N GLN A 139 -10.97 -20.73 -2.23
CA GLN A 139 -11.82 -21.33 -1.22
C GLN A 139 -13.31 -21.19 -1.56
N LYS A 140 -13.74 -20.00 -1.98
CA LYS A 140 -15.14 -19.71 -2.29
C LYS A 140 -15.64 -20.51 -3.51
N ASP A 141 -14.86 -20.52 -4.57
CA ASP A 141 -15.23 -21.16 -5.84
C ASP A 141 -14.75 -22.62 -5.91
N LYS A 142 -14.13 -23.13 -4.83
CA LYS A 142 -13.60 -24.50 -4.69
C LYS A 142 -12.69 -24.88 -5.86
N LEU A 143 -11.81 -23.96 -6.24
CA LEU A 143 -10.92 -24.14 -7.37
C LEU A 143 -9.78 -25.10 -7.00
N THR A 144 -9.45 -25.99 -7.92
CA THR A 144 -8.21 -26.76 -7.85
C THR A 144 -7.00 -25.86 -8.15
N GLU A 145 -5.80 -26.30 -7.78
CA GLU A 145 -4.56 -25.55 -7.99
C GLU A 145 -4.38 -25.11 -9.46
N LEU A 146 -4.64 -26.00 -10.41
CA LEU A 146 -4.55 -25.69 -11.84
C LEU A 146 -5.62 -24.68 -12.29
N GLN A 147 -6.86 -24.81 -11.80
CA GLN A 147 -7.92 -23.85 -12.14
C GLN A 147 -7.63 -22.46 -11.58
N LEU A 148 -7.11 -22.38 -10.35
CA LEU A 148 -6.67 -21.14 -9.76
C LEU A 148 -5.55 -20.49 -10.58
N ARG A 149 -4.57 -21.30 -11.01
CA ARG A 149 -3.45 -20.81 -11.84
C ARG A 149 -3.90 -20.29 -13.20
N ILE A 150 -4.83 -20.99 -13.86
CA ILE A 150 -5.41 -20.52 -15.14
C ILE A 150 -6.13 -19.18 -14.92
N ARG A 151 -6.88 -19.04 -13.82
CA ARG A 151 -7.58 -17.80 -13.52
C ARG A 151 -6.63 -16.64 -13.28
N GLN A 152 -5.59 -16.83 -12.46
CA GLN A 152 -4.54 -15.84 -12.24
C GLN A 152 -3.91 -15.37 -13.57
N LEU A 153 -3.58 -16.31 -14.46
CA LEU A 153 -2.98 -15.97 -15.76
C LEU A 153 -3.95 -15.19 -16.67
N LEU A 154 -5.25 -15.50 -16.63
CA LEU A 154 -6.26 -14.76 -17.37
C LEU A 154 -6.42 -13.34 -16.84
N ASP A 155 -6.48 -13.18 -15.51
CA ASP A 155 -6.59 -11.88 -14.86
C ASP A 155 -5.31 -11.03 -15.13
N GLN A 156 -4.11 -11.65 -15.12
CA GLN A 156 -2.84 -11.02 -15.56
C GLN A 156 -2.91 -10.50 -16.99
N VAL A 157 -3.30 -11.35 -17.93
CA VAL A 157 -3.37 -10.97 -19.34
C VAL A 157 -4.41 -9.85 -19.55
N HIS A 158 -5.53 -9.92 -18.84
CA HIS A 158 -6.56 -8.89 -18.90
C HIS A 158 -6.05 -7.54 -18.38
N GLN A 159 -5.38 -7.54 -17.23
CA GLN A 159 -4.76 -6.35 -16.65
C GLN A 159 -3.71 -5.73 -17.60
N ILE A 160 -2.79 -6.55 -18.13
CA ILE A 160 -1.77 -6.09 -19.10
C ILE A 160 -2.44 -5.50 -20.34
N THR A 161 -3.50 -6.13 -20.86
CA THR A 161 -4.22 -5.65 -22.05
C THR A 161 -4.85 -4.28 -21.78
N LYS A 162 -5.42 -4.09 -20.59
CA LYS A 162 -6.03 -2.84 -20.17
C LYS A 162 -4.99 -1.72 -20.05
N GLU A 163 -3.86 -2.00 -19.42
CA GLU A 163 -2.73 -1.07 -19.31
C GLU A 163 -2.16 -0.70 -20.68
N GLN A 164 -1.95 -1.67 -21.58
CA GLN A 164 -1.48 -1.40 -22.94
C GLN A 164 -2.49 -0.62 -23.78
N SER A 165 -3.79 -0.86 -23.61
CA SER A 165 -4.82 -0.09 -24.31
C SER A 165 -4.90 1.35 -23.82
N TYR A 166 -4.66 1.59 -22.54
CA TYR A 166 -4.65 2.92 -21.97
C TYR A 166 -3.43 3.74 -22.43
N GLN A 167 -2.28 3.09 -22.62
CA GLN A 167 -1.03 3.74 -23.06
C GLN A 167 -0.93 3.96 -24.59
N ARG A 168 -1.95 3.58 -25.38
CA ARG A 168 -2.02 3.80 -26.85
C ARG A 168 -2.82 5.03 -27.21
#